data_AF-A0A175VSD5-F1
#
_entry.id   AF-A0A175VSD5-F1
#
_cell.length_a   1.000
_cell.length_b   1.000
_cell.length_c   1.000
_cell.angle_alpha   90.00
_cell.angle_beta   90.00
_cell.angle_gamma   90.00
#
_symmetry.space_group_name_H-M   'P 1'
#
loop_
_entity.id
_entity.type
_entity.pdbx_description
1 polymer ?
#
loop_
_entity_poly.entity_id
_entity_poly.type
_entity_poly.pdbx_seq_one_letter_code
_entity_poly.pdbx_strand_id
1 'polypeptide(L)'
;MNDFIACGPLGNFTSLSSPVSSDACCRLSDQNSTTCRRMFAPRGGILDRACLVSPEECRLFNRCRTPATLYTSAEQNNQMGDGSLLVARYTACANIPGLATLSSQGLLAPYIYQAAQKHLQFGPDEPELQYALQQITLSVTDCLSSTCRSARRNSDCYDHVCSPVDLISNRTLPDVGGINDCLFNFCSAGTDALPWADADIVGIGVFSSYVMQCVLVVILWAGLAVFSFCRARRGWPDRPSKAPSVDNHFTSWIDLLLELHKAQCYFGGTLMIAVIASNILDIDFVITFLAIPLATNSILPVIFTYFLLVYYQTSSPAITLLTAVDYVLSSVVYWILYSELQLPPA
;
A
#
# COMPACT_ATOMS: atom_id res chain seq x y z
N MET A 1 -16.83 -26.23 18.31
CA MET A 1 -17.62 -25.28 17.51
C MET A 1 -17.90 -24.09 18.38
N ASN A 2 -17.43 -22.91 17.98
CA ASN A 2 -17.67 -21.67 18.70
C ASN A 2 -19.16 -21.31 18.59
N ASP A 3 -19.82 -21.09 19.73
CA ASP A 3 -21.25 -20.77 19.82
C ASP A 3 -21.57 -19.33 19.36
N PHE A 4 -20.67 -18.67 18.63
CA PHE A 4 -20.79 -17.27 18.23
C PHE A 4 -21.44 -17.16 16.84
N ILE A 5 -22.49 -16.34 16.75
CA ILE A 5 -23.12 -15.93 15.49
C ILE A 5 -22.29 -14.85 14.81
N ALA A 6 -21.87 -13.84 15.58
CA ALA A 6 -21.01 -12.77 15.13
C ALA A 6 -20.34 -12.09 16.32
N CYS A 7 -19.15 -11.52 16.10
CA CYS A 7 -18.41 -10.76 17.09
C CYS A 7 -18.00 -9.39 16.55
N GLY A 8 -17.98 -8.39 17.41
CA GLY A 8 -17.36 -7.10 17.11
C GLY A 8 -17.22 -6.23 18.36
N PRO A 9 -16.44 -5.14 18.32
CA PRO A 9 -15.32 -4.88 17.40
C PRO A 9 -14.16 -5.87 17.64
N LEU A 10 -13.63 -6.44 16.56
CA LEU A 10 -12.52 -7.41 16.60
C LEU A 10 -11.20 -6.69 16.94
N GLY A 11 -10.28 -7.39 17.60
CA GLY A 11 -8.96 -6.86 17.99
C GLY A 11 -8.93 -6.09 19.31
N ASN A 12 -10.08 -5.86 19.94
CA ASN A 12 -10.17 -5.10 21.20
C ASN A 12 -10.00 -5.94 22.46
N PHE A 13 -9.92 -7.26 22.33
CA PHE A 13 -9.79 -8.18 23.46
C PHE A 13 -8.73 -9.23 23.18
N THR A 14 -8.06 -9.71 24.24
CA THR A 14 -6.95 -10.66 24.16
C THR A 14 -7.36 -12.06 23.74
N SER A 15 -8.64 -12.42 23.92
CA SER A 15 -9.18 -13.71 23.55
C SER A 15 -10.71 -13.70 23.55
N LEU A 16 -11.32 -14.46 22.65
CA LEU A 16 -12.77 -14.71 22.66
C LEU A 16 -13.27 -15.49 23.89
N SER A 17 -12.40 -16.02 24.75
CA SER A 17 -12.80 -16.62 26.03
C SER A 17 -12.86 -15.61 27.19
N SER A 18 -12.44 -14.36 26.97
CA SER A 18 -12.47 -13.30 28.00
C SER A 18 -13.91 -12.91 28.34
N PRO A 19 -14.25 -12.57 29.60
CA PRO A 19 -15.57 -12.03 29.94
C PRO A 19 -15.92 -10.74 29.17
N VAL A 20 -14.93 -10.01 28.66
CA VAL A 20 -15.19 -8.83 27.81
C VAL A 20 -15.76 -9.24 26.45
N SER A 21 -15.39 -10.42 25.93
CA SER A 21 -15.90 -10.92 24.65
C SER A 21 -17.36 -11.35 24.75
N SER A 22 -17.85 -11.77 25.92
CA SER A 22 -19.24 -12.20 26.07
C SER A 22 -20.23 -11.07 25.84
N ASP A 23 -19.84 -9.83 26.14
CA ASP A 23 -20.65 -8.65 25.86
C ASP A 23 -20.47 -8.12 24.43
N ALA A 24 -19.40 -8.56 23.75
CA ALA A 24 -18.98 -8.13 22.42
C ALA A 24 -19.28 -9.18 21.31
N CYS A 25 -19.92 -10.30 21.65
CA CYS A 25 -20.28 -11.34 20.70
C CYS A 25 -21.75 -11.75 20.85
N CYS A 26 -22.44 -11.90 19.73
CA CYS A 26 -23.74 -12.53 19.66
C CYS A 26 -23.59 -14.06 19.65
N ARG A 27 -24.34 -14.76 20.50
CA ARG A 27 -24.26 -16.23 20.65
C ARG A 27 -25.51 -16.94 20.15
N LEU A 28 -25.34 -18.17 19.66
CA LEU A 28 -26.43 -19.01 19.20
C LEU A 28 -27.33 -19.45 20.38
N SER A 29 -26.77 -19.65 21.57
CA SER A 29 -27.53 -19.99 22.79
C SER A 29 -28.45 -18.87 23.29
N ASP A 30 -28.10 -17.60 23.05
CA ASP A 30 -28.86 -16.43 23.50
C ASP A 30 -28.89 -15.34 22.42
N GLN A 31 -29.64 -15.64 21.36
CA GLN A 31 -29.85 -14.72 20.27
C GLN A 31 -30.60 -13.47 20.74
N ASN A 32 -31.43 -13.54 21.78
CA ASN A 32 -32.25 -12.41 22.19
C ASN A 32 -31.52 -11.38 23.08
N SER A 33 -30.23 -11.60 23.36
CA SER A 33 -29.39 -10.72 24.16
C SER A 33 -29.36 -9.28 23.62
N THR A 34 -29.09 -8.32 24.50
CA THR A 34 -28.91 -6.91 24.11
C THR A 34 -27.81 -6.73 23.08
N THR A 35 -26.77 -7.55 23.13
CA THR A 35 -25.64 -7.54 22.20
C THR A 35 -26.08 -7.96 20.80
N CYS A 36 -26.76 -9.10 20.67
CA CYS A 36 -27.31 -9.56 19.40
C CYS A 36 -28.30 -8.55 18.78
N ARG A 37 -29.20 -7.98 19.59
CA ARG A 37 -30.15 -6.96 19.12
C ARG A 37 -29.46 -5.69 18.62
N ARG A 38 -28.34 -5.29 19.23
CA ARG A 38 -27.54 -4.13 18.78
C ARG A 38 -26.77 -4.45 17.49
N MET A 39 -26.16 -5.64 17.41
CA MET A 39 -25.39 -6.04 16.24
C MET A 39 -26.25 -6.20 14.99
N PHE A 40 -27.46 -6.73 15.13
CA PHE A 40 -28.40 -6.94 14.01
C PHE A 40 -29.55 -5.93 14.02
N ALA A 41 -29.31 -4.74 14.58
CA ALA A 41 -30.28 -3.65 14.52
C ALA A 41 -30.55 -3.26 13.05
N PRO A 42 -31.81 -3.00 12.64
CA PRO A 42 -32.16 -2.64 11.26
C PRO A 42 -31.51 -1.37 10.71
N ARG A 43 -30.91 -0.55 11.60
CA ARG A 43 -30.10 0.61 11.27
C ARG A 43 -28.93 0.68 12.24
N GLY A 44 -27.73 0.78 11.69
CA GLY A 44 -26.51 0.86 12.50
C GLY A 44 -26.09 -0.47 13.14
N GLY A 45 -26.63 -1.60 12.67
CA GLY A 45 -26.07 -2.92 12.92
C GLY A 45 -24.70 -3.09 12.26
N ILE A 46 -24.01 -4.19 12.59
CA ILE A 46 -22.66 -4.50 12.13
C ILE A 46 -22.57 -4.56 10.59
N LEU A 47 -23.60 -5.11 9.93
CA LEU A 47 -23.67 -5.22 8.47
C LEU A 47 -23.99 -3.88 7.80
N ASP A 48 -24.94 -3.11 8.35
CA ASP A 48 -25.33 -1.81 7.78
C ASP A 48 -24.23 -0.75 7.93
N ARG A 49 -23.45 -0.79 9.02
CA ARG A 49 -22.31 0.13 9.22
C ARG A 49 -21.22 -0.05 8.18
N ALA A 50 -21.07 -1.24 7.61
CA ALA A 50 -20.12 -1.51 6.53
C ALA A 50 -20.50 -0.84 5.19
N CYS A 51 -21.70 -0.28 5.11
CA CYS A 51 -22.38 0.12 3.89
C CYS A 51 -22.82 1.61 3.88
N LEU A 52 -22.21 2.46 4.71
CA LEU A 52 -22.56 3.85 5.05
C LEU A 52 -23.38 4.66 4.02
N VAL A 53 -23.02 4.60 2.73
CA VAL A 53 -23.59 5.45 1.68
C VAL A 53 -24.90 4.91 1.10
N SER A 54 -25.03 3.59 0.96
CA SER A 54 -26.21 2.97 0.35
C SER A 54 -26.48 1.58 0.93
N PRO A 55 -27.08 1.49 2.14
CA PRO A 55 -27.37 0.20 2.77
C PRO A 55 -28.25 -0.73 1.94
N GLU A 56 -29.00 -0.20 0.98
CA GLU A 56 -29.89 -0.97 0.09
C GLU A 56 -29.18 -1.49 -1.17
N GLU A 57 -28.13 -0.81 -1.63
CA GLU A 57 -27.34 -1.22 -2.80
C GLU A 57 -26.06 -1.98 -2.39
N CYS A 58 -25.65 -1.82 -1.14
CA CYS A 58 -24.45 -2.42 -0.60
C CYS A 58 -24.66 -3.93 -0.41
N ARG A 59 -24.34 -4.68 -1.47
CA ARG A 59 -24.17 -6.12 -1.41
C ARG A 59 -22.82 -6.42 -0.77
N LEU A 60 -22.79 -6.39 0.55
CA LEU A 60 -21.57 -6.60 1.34
C LEU A 60 -20.87 -7.90 0.92
N PHE A 61 -21.64 -8.95 0.64
CA PHE A 61 -21.11 -10.23 0.15
C PHE A 61 -20.18 -10.09 -1.07
N ASN A 62 -20.50 -9.24 -2.06
CA ASN A 62 -19.61 -8.99 -3.20
C ASN A 62 -18.40 -8.15 -2.82
N ARG A 63 -18.60 -7.14 -1.97
CA ARG A 63 -17.54 -6.25 -1.48
C ARG A 63 -16.53 -6.96 -0.57
N CYS A 64 -16.88 -8.12 -0.03
CA CYS A 64 -15.95 -8.92 0.78
C CYS A 64 -15.12 -9.90 -0.05
N ARG A 65 -15.41 -10.09 -1.35
CA ARG A 65 -14.75 -11.09 -2.20
C ARG A 65 -13.40 -10.65 -2.74
N THR A 66 -13.11 -9.35 -2.74
CA THR A 66 -11.84 -8.82 -3.23
C THR A 66 -11.14 -8.06 -2.11
N PRO A 67 -9.82 -8.28 -1.90
CA PRO A 67 -9.06 -7.55 -0.90
C PRO A 67 -9.15 -6.02 -1.10
N ALA A 68 -9.07 -5.53 -2.34
CA ALA A 68 -9.09 -4.10 -2.65
C ALA A 68 -10.33 -3.36 -2.10
N THR A 69 -11.51 -3.98 -2.13
CA THR A 69 -12.74 -3.35 -1.62
C THR A 69 -12.85 -3.41 -0.10
N LEU A 70 -12.11 -4.31 0.56
CA LEU A 70 -11.98 -4.28 2.02
C LEU A 70 -11.23 -3.02 2.44
N TYR A 71 -10.13 -2.65 1.76
CA TYR A 71 -9.19 -1.58 2.17
C TYR A 71 -9.46 -0.20 1.60
N THR A 72 -10.35 -0.07 0.62
CA THR A 72 -10.56 1.24 -0.03
C THR A 72 -11.14 2.28 0.94
N SER A 73 -10.33 3.30 1.23
CA SER A 73 -10.75 4.50 1.96
C SER A 73 -11.60 5.44 1.09
N ALA A 74 -11.66 5.22 -0.22
CA ALA A 74 -12.33 6.11 -1.18
C ALA A 74 -13.82 6.31 -0.88
N GLU A 75 -14.46 5.35 -0.21
CA GLU A 75 -15.87 5.41 0.19
C GLU A 75 -16.10 6.05 1.57
N GLN A 76 -15.05 6.46 2.28
CA GLN A 76 -15.16 7.14 3.56
C GLN A 76 -15.36 8.65 3.35
N ASN A 77 -16.53 9.16 3.77
CA ASN A 77 -16.88 10.58 3.94
C ASN A 77 -15.99 11.56 3.14
N ASN A 78 -16.29 11.73 1.84
CA ASN A 78 -15.60 12.70 0.98
C ASN A 78 -14.06 12.57 0.97
N GLN A 79 -13.53 11.35 1.01
CA GLN A 79 -12.09 11.03 1.01
C GLN A 79 -11.31 11.51 2.25
N MET A 80 -11.97 12.02 3.30
CA MET A 80 -11.34 12.44 4.56
C MET A 80 -11.38 11.34 5.64
N GLY A 81 -11.48 10.08 5.22
CA GLY A 81 -11.83 8.95 6.08
C GLY A 81 -11.05 8.83 7.38
N ASP A 82 -11.78 8.55 8.47
CA ASP A 82 -11.26 8.29 9.81
C ASP A 82 -10.93 6.79 10.05
N GLY A 83 -10.99 5.98 9.01
CA GLY A 83 -10.80 4.53 9.09
C GLY A 83 -12.03 3.76 9.61
N SER A 84 -13.08 4.43 10.10
CA SER A 84 -14.20 3.75 10.77
C SER A 84 -14.97 2.79 9.85
N LEU A 85 -15.16 3.16 8.58
CA LEU A 85 -15.81 2.29 7.58
C LEU A 85 -14.97 1.07 7.28
N LEU A 86 -13.65 1.22 7.20
CA LEU A 86 -12.72 0.13 6.93
C LEU A 86 -12.83 -0.92 8.04
N VAL A 87 -12.78 -0.47 9.29
CA VAL A 87 -12.95 -1.34 10.46
C VAL A 87 -14.34 -2.00 10.46
N ALA A 88 -15.39 -1.23 10.18
CA ALA A 88 -16.75 -1.76 10.11
C ALA A 88 -16.91 -2.81 9.00
N ARG A 89 -16.34 -2.56 7.82
CA ARG A 89 -16.39 -3.46 6.66
C ARG A 89 -15.62 -4.74 6.91
N TYR A 90 -14.38 -4.63 7.38
CA TYR A 90 -13.57 -5.80 7.71
C TYR A 90 -14.28 -6.67 8.76
N THR A 91 -14.79 -6.05 9.83
CA THR A 91 -15.55 -6.75 10.86
C THR A 91 -16.77 -7.46 10.27
N ALA A 92 -17.54 -6.79 9.42
CA ALA A 92 -18.72 -7.39 8.81
C ALA A 92 -18.35 -8.55 7.85
N CYS A 93 -17.30 -8.40 7.06
CA CYS A 93 -16.80 -9.43 6.15
C CYS A 93 -16.25 -10.66 6.87
N ALA A 94 -15.59 -10.49 8.01
CA ALA A 94 -15.12 -11.61 8.84
C ALA A 94 -16.28 -12.44 9.42
N ASN A 95 -17.43 -11.83 9.66
CA ASN A 95 -18.61 -12.50 10.22
C ASN A 95 -19.56 -13.09 9.15
N ILE A 96 -19.52 -12.61 7.90
CA ILE A 96 -20.42 -13.05 6.82
C ILE A 96 -20.40 -14.58 6.62
N PRO A 97 -19.25 -15.26 6.55
CA PRO A 97 -19.26 -16.69 6.26
C PRO A 97 -19.93 -17.54 7.34
N GLY A 98 -19.74 -17.16 8.62
CA GLY A 98 -20.45 -17.76 9.74
C GLY A 98 -21.96 -17.53 9.67
N LEU A 99 -22.37 -16.29 9.37
CA LEU A 99 -23.78 -15.93 9.20
C LEU A 99 -24.45 -16.68 8.04
N ALA A 100 -23.78 -16.79 6.89
CA ALA A 100 -24.30 -17.52 5.74
C ALA A 100 -24.49 -19.01 6.06
N THR A 101 -23.54 -19.60 6.77
CA THR A 101 -23.58 -21.02 7.19
C THR A 101 -24.69 -21.29 8.21
N LEU A 102 -24.86 -20.43 9.21
CA LEU A 102 -25.93 -20.57 10.20
C LEU A 102 -27.31 -20.30 9.60
N SER A 103 -27.38 -19.38 8.63
CA SER A 103 -28.58 -19.08 7.86
C SER A 103 -29.03 -20.30 7.04
N SER A 104 -28.10 -20.96 6.33
CA SER A 104 -28.42 -22.16 5.55
C SER A 104 -28.85 -23.36 6.39
N GLN A 105 -28.40 -23.42 7.64
CA GLN A 105 -28.81 -24.45 8.61
C GLN A 105 -30.13 -24.13 9.33
N GLY A 106 -30.74 -22.96 9.08
CA GLY A 106 -31.98 -22.55 9.74
C GLY A 106 -31.82 -22.27 11.25
N LEU A 107 -30.61 -21.94 11.70
CA LEU A 107 -30.29 -21.77 13.12
C LEU A 107 -30.44 -20.32 13.62
N LEU A 108 -30.67 -19.36 12.72
CA LEU A 108 -30.80 -17.95 13.05
C LEU A 108 -32.23 -17.55 13.43
N ALA A 109 -32.37 -16.71 14.44
CA ALA A 109 -33.62 -16.09 14.81
C ALA A 109 -34.15 -15.21 13.65
N PRO A 110 -35.47 -15.07 13.48
CA PRO A 110 -36.05 -14.41 12.30
C PRO A 110 -35.52 -13.01 12.02
N TYR A 111 -35.25 -12.20 13.06
CA TYR A 111 -34.75 -10.84 12.88
C TYR A 111 -33.25 -10.81 12.48
N ILE A 112 -32.43 -11.76 12.95
CA ILE A 112 -31.02 -11.89 12.51
C ILE A 112 -30.99 -12.35 11.07
N TYR A 113 -31.81 -13.36 10.74
CA TYR A 113 -31.96 -13.86 9.39
C TYR A 113 -32.34 -12.75 8.40
N GLN A 114 -33.35 -11.94 8.73
CA GLN A 114 -33.76 -10.79 7.90
C GLN A 114 -32.64 -9.76 7.73
N ALA A 115 -31.91 -9.43 8.80
CA ALA A 115 -30.78 -8.52 8.72
C ALA A 115 -29.64 -9.06 7.85
N ALA A 116 -29.32 -10.36 7.97
CA ALA A 116 -28.28 -11.01 7.18
C ALA A 116 -28.67 -11.17 5.71
N GLN A 117 -29.91 -11.60 5.42
CA GLN A 117 -30.37 -11.89 4.06
C GLN A 117 -30.31 -10.67 3.14
N LYS A 118 -30.48 -9.45 3.68
CA LYS A 118 -30.31 -8.21 2.89
C LYS A 118 -28.90 -8.08 2.29
N HIS A 119 -27.90 -8.63 2.96
CA HIS A 119 -26.48 -8.51 2.60
C HIS A 119 -25.93 -9.78 1.92
N LEU A 120 -26.60 -10.92 2.08
CA LEU A 120 -26.28 -12.19 1.43
C LEU A 120 -26.94 -12.23 0.04
N GLN A 121 -26.14 -12.25 -1.03
CA GLN A 121 -26.67 -12.28 -2.40
C GLN A 121 -27.35 -13.61 -2.74
N PHE A 122 -26.83 -14.70 -2.18
CA PHE A 122 -27.17 -16.05 -2.59
C PHE A 122 -28.00 -16.74 -1.52
N GLY A 123 -29.01 -17.48 -1.97
CA GLY A 123 -29.74 -18.41 -1.12
C GLY A 123 -28.83 -19.54 -0.62
N PRO A 124 -29.24 -20.26 0.44
CA PRO A 124 -28.45 -21.35 1.01
C PRO A 124 -28.19 -22.52 0.04
N ASP A 125 -29.01 -22.65 -1.01
CA ASP A 125 -28.98 -23.76 -1.96
C ASP A 125 -28.21 -23.43 -3.26
N GLU A 126 -27.60 -22.24 -3.37
CA GLU A 126 -26.92 -21.83 -4.60
C GLU A 126 -25.48 -22.37 -4.66
N PRO A 127 -25.06 -22.99 -5.78
CA PRO A 127 -23.72 -23.58 -5.92
C PRO A 127 -22.59 -22.53 -5.84
N GLU A 128 -22.90 -21.28 -6.19
CA GLU A 128 -21.96 -20.16 -6.12
C GLU A 128 -21.63 -19.73 -4.68
N LEU A 129 -22.48 -20.09 -3.71
CA LEU A 129 -22.29 -19.73 -2.31
C LEU A 129 -20.94 -20.24 -1.78
N GLN A 130 -20.63 -21.52 -2.02
CA GLN A 130 -19.40 -22.12 -1.49
C GLN A 130 -18.13 -21.46 -2.05
N TYR A 131 -18.12 -21.18 -3.35
CA TYR A 131 -17.00 -20.51 -4.01
C TYR A 131 -16.81 -19.09 -3.49
N ALA A 132 -17.91 -18.35 -3.32
CA ALA A 132 -17.83 -16.98 -2.84
C ALA A 132 -17.45 -16.91 -1.34
N LEU A 133 -17.91 -17.84 -0.51
CA LEU A 133 -17.47 -17.96 0.88
C LEU A 133 -15.98 -18.24 0.99
N GLN A 134 -15.44 -19.08 0.10
CA GLN A 134 -14.00 -19.31 0.01
C GLN A 134 -13.25 -18.03 -0.36
N GLN A 135 -13.71 -17.26 -1.35
CA GLN A 135 -13.07 -16.00 -1.74
C GLN A 135 -13.11 -14.95 -0.62
N ILE A 136 -14.22 -14.86 0.11
CA ILE A 136 -14.34 -13.96 1.27
C ILE A 136 -13.37 -14.38 2.37
N THR A 137 -13.33 -15.67 2.70
CA THR A 137 -12.43 -16.23 3.72
C THR A 137 -10.99 -15.88 3.38
N LEU A 138 -10.55 -16.17 2.14
CA LEU A 138 -9.20 -15.84 1.67
C LEU A 138 -8.94 -14.33 1.71
N SER A 139 -9.86 -13.50 1.23
CA SER A 139 -9.67 -12.04 1.22
C SER A 139 -9.47 -11.45 2.62
N VAL A 140 -10.23 -11.95 3.60
CA VAL A 140 -10.17 -11.51 5.00
C VAL A 140 -8.87 -11.98 5.67
N THR A 141 -8.43 -13.22 5.40
CA THR A 141 -7.22 -13.80 6.01
C THR A 141 -5.94 -13.32 5.35
N ASP A 142 -5.93 -13.23 4.02
CA ASP A 142 -4.76 -12.86 3.23
C ASP A 142 -4.33 -11.44 3.56
N CYS A 143 -5.28 -10.54 3.84
CA CYS A 143 -4.87 -9.20 4.19
C CYS A 143 -4.14 -9.13 5.54
N LEU A 144 -4.68 -9.69 6.61
CA LEU A 144 -3.98 -9.69 7.90
C LEU A 144 -2.63 -10.39 7.80
N SER A 145 -2.60 -11.52 7.10
CA SER A 145 -1.39 -12.30 6.84
C SER A 145 -0.35 -11.47 6.09
N SER A 146 -0.75 -10.79 5.01
CA SER A 146 0.14 -9.97 4.18
C SER A 146 0.69 -8.76 4.95
N THR A 147 -0.15 -8.10 5.74
CA THR A 147 0.27 -6.98 6.59
C THR A 147 1.31 -7.44 7.61
N CYS A 148 1.05 -8.52 8.36
CA CYS A 148 2.01 -9.05 9.33
C CYS A 148 3.28 -9.62 8.69
N ARG A 149 3.19 -10.17 7.48
CA ARG A 149 4.37 -10.64 6.74
C ARG A 149 5.33 -9.50 6.43
N SER A 150 4.80 -8.29 6.28
CA SER A 150 5.56 -7.05 6.02
C SER A 150 5.98 -6.32 7.29
N ALA A 151 5.60 -6.81 8.48
CA ALA A 151 5.93 -6.20 9.76
C ALA A 151 7.44 -6.26 10.06
N ARG A 152 7.93 -5.31 10.88
CA ARG A 152 9.34 -5.27 11.32
C ARG A 152 9.76 -6.56 12.02
N ARG A 153 8.88 -7.11 12.87
CA ARG A 153 9.03 -8.42 13.48
C ARG A 153 7.99 -9.38 12.93
N ASN A 154 8.25 -9.86 11.71
CA ASN A 154 7.38 -10.82 11.05
C ASN A 154 7.22 -12.12 11.85
N SER A 155 8.23 -12.58 12.58
CA SER A 155 8.14 -13.77 13.44
C SER A 155 7.08 -13.60 14.53
N ASP A 156 7.08 -12.47 15.22
CA ASP A 156 6.12 -12.15 16.28
C ASP A 156 4.69 -11.94 15.74
N CYS A 157 4.54 -11.43 14.51
CA CYS A 157 3.26 -11.08 13.91
C CYS A 157 2.70 -12.23 13.06
N TYR A 158 3.42 -12.60 12.00
CA TYR A 158 3.02 -13.57 10.99
C TYR A 158 3.18 -15.00 11.48
N ASP A 159 4.36 -15.41 11.93
CA ASP A 159 4.63 -16.82 12.25
C ASP A 159 3.85 -17.32 13.49
N HIS A 160 3.50 -16.40 14.41
CA HIS A 160 2.91 -16.75 15.70
C HIS A 160 1.39 -16.54 15.82
N VAL A 161 0.80 -15.57 15.10
CA VAL A 161 -0.61 -15.17 15.36
C VAL A 161 -1.41 -14.95 14.09
N CYS A 162 -0.79 -14.41 13.05
CA CYS A 162 -1.48 -13.98 11.82
C CYS A 162 -1.16 -14.87 10.61
N SER A 163 -0.72 -16.10 10.84
CA SER A 163 -0.48 -17.03 9.75
C SER A 163 -1.81 -17.51 9.17
N PRO A 164 -1.92 -17.82 7.86
CA PRO A 164 -3.16 -18.32 7.29
C PRO A 164 -3.71 -19.57 7.98
N VAL A 165 -2.85 -20.39 8.61
CA VAL A 165 -3.30 -21.59 9.34
C VAL A 165 -4.00 -21.25 10.66
N ASP A 166 -3.68 -20.12 11.26
CA ASP A 166 -4.32 -19.64 12.50
C ASP A 166 -5.58 -18.80 12.21
N LEU A 167 -5.69 -18.23 11.00
CA LEU A 167 -6.82 -17.38 10.62
C LEU A 167 -7.97 -18.14 9.93
N ILE A 168 -7.78 -19.40 9.55
CA ILE A 168 -8.75 -20.18 8.78
C ILE A 168 -9.23 -21.38 9.59
N SER A 169 -10.53 -21.45 9.89
CA SER A 169 -11.13 -22.63 10.51
C SER A 169 -11.37 -23.74 9.49
N ASN A 170 -11.89 -23.38 8.31
CA ASN A 170 -12.01 -24.26 7.15
C ASN A 170 -12.00 -23.44 5.85
N ARG A 171 -12.00 -24.08 4.68
CA ARG A 171 -11.89 -23.40 3.37
C ARG A 171 -12.93 -22.31 3.11
N THR A 172 -14.05 -22.29 3.84
CA THR A 172 -15.16 -21.36 3.66
C THR A 172 -15.50 -20.58 4.93
N LEU A 173 -14.70 -20.71 5.99
CA LEU A 173 -14.97 -20.11 7.29
C LEU A 173 -13.67 -19.61 7.92
N PRO A 174 -13.52 -18.28 8.10
CA PRO A 174 -12.41 -17.75 8.87
C PRO A 174 -12.55 -18.12 10.35
N ASP A 175 -11.43 -18.26 11.06
CA ASP A 175 -11.44 -18.34 12.51
C ASP A 175 -11.49 -16.92 13.11
N VAL A 176 -12.66 -16.55 13.62
CA VAL A 176 -12.87 -15.26 14.30
C VAL A 176 -12.00 -15.14 15.56
N GLY A 177 -11.63 -16.28 16.18
CA GLY A 177 -10.61 -16.41 17.23
C GLY A 177 -9.27 -15.87 16.77
N GLY A 178 -8.65 -16.58 15.83
CA GLY A 178 -7.38 -16.18 15.24
C GLY A 178 -7.39 -14.77 14.67
N ILE A 179 -8.45 -14.33 13.99
CA ILE A 179 -8.57 -12.95 13.48
C ILE A 179 -8.52 -11.92 14.62
N ASN A 180 -9.26 -12.16 15.71
CA ASN A 180 -9.23 -11.26 16.86
C ASN A 180 -7.85 -11.19 17.48
N ASP A 181 -7.22 -12.35 17.69
CA ASP A 181 -5.93 -12.43 18.36
C ASP A 181 -4.84 -11.80 17.50
N CYS A 182 -4.92 -11.99 16.18
CA CYS A 182 -4.07 -11.35 15.19
C CYS A 182 -4.23 -9.82 15.22
N LEU A 183 -5.46 -9.31 15.15
CA LEU A 183 -5.73 -7.87 15.24
C LEU A 183 -5.31 -7.30 16.60
N PHE A 184 -5.50 -8.03 17.69
CA PHE A 184 -5.07 -7.62 19.01
C PHE A 184 -3.55 -7.50 19.08
N ASN A 185 -2.81 -8.49 18.57
CA ASN A 185 -1.35 -8.43 18.48
C ASN A 185 -0.90 -7.24 17.61
N PHE A 186 -1.54 -7.05 16.46
CA PHE A 186 -1.28 -5.92 15.58
C PHE A 186 -1.47 -4.56 16.29
N CYS A 187 -2.55 -4.40 17.05
CA CYS A 187 -2.85 -3.17 17.79
C CYS A 187 -1.99 -2.99 19.06
N SER A 188 -1.46 -4.05 19.66
CA SER A 188 -0.71 -4.00 20.93
C SER A 188 0.81 -4.01 20.76
N ALA A 189 1.33 -4.53 19.65
CA ALA A 189 2.77 -4.62 19.37
C ALA A 189 3.43 -3.28 18.97
N GLY A 190 2.64 -2.19 18.90
CA GLY A 190 3.16 -0.86 18.59
C GLY A 190 3.87 -0.81 17.25
N THR A 191 5.13 -0.37 17.22
CA THR A 191 5.91 -0.28 15.98
C THR A 191 6.38 -1.62 15.43
N ASP A 192 6.36 -2.69 16.22
CA ASP A 192 6.89 -3.99 15.81
C ASP A 192 5.99 -4.69 14.78
N ALA A 193 4.67 -4.43 14.83
CA ALA A 193 3.67 -4.92 13.87
C ALA A 193 3.52 -4.02 12.63
N LEU A 194 4.12 -2.83 12.62
CA LEU A 194 4.13 -1.95 11.46
C LEU A 194 5.28 -2.33 10.51
N PRO A 195 5.17 -2.06 9.21
CA PRO A 195 6.32 -2.18 8.30
C PRO A 195 7.43 -1.18 8.65
N TRP A 196 8.65 -1.41 8.14
CA TRP A 196 9.80 -0.50 8.37
C TRP A 196 9.53 0.92 7.89
N ALA A 197 8.72 1.06 6.86
CA ALA A 197 8.18 2.32 6.41
C ALA A 197 6.79 2.11 5.80
N ASP A 198 5.92 3.08 5.98
CA ASP A 198 4.74 3.20 5.13
C ASP A 198 5.23 3.34 3.68
N ALA A 199 4.61 2.62 2.74
CA ALA A 199 4.96 2.76 1.32
C ALA A 199 4.90 4.24 0.89
N ASP A 200 4.00 4.99 1.53
CA ASP A 200 3.85 6.43 1.41
C ASP A 200 5.08 7.21 1.88
N ILE A 201 5.68 6.86 3.03
CA ILE A 201 6.87 7.55 3.56
C ILE A 201 8.08 7.29 2.67
N VAL A 202 8.28 6.05 2.22
CA VAL A 202 9.34 5.73 1.25
C VAL A 202 9.09 6.48 -0.05
N GLY A 203 7.84 6.49 -0.53
CA GLY A 203 7.47 7.20 -1.75
C GLY A 203 7.75 8.69 -1.67
N ILE A 204 7.37 9.35 -0.57
CA ILE A 204 7.66 10.77 -0.33
C ILE A 204 9.16 11.02 -0.20
N GLY A 205 9.90 10.14 0.48
CA GLY A 205 11.35 10.23 0.61
C GLY A 205 12.07 10.13 -0.74
N VAL A 206 11.66 9.18 -1.57
CA VAL A 206 12.21 8.99 -2.93
C VAL A 206 11.81 10.16 -3.83
N PHE A 207 10.56 10.61 -3.78
CA PHE A 207 10.10 11.78 -4.54
C PHE A 207 10.78 13.09 -4.12
N SER A 208 10.98 13.30 -2.81
CA SER A 208 11.69 14.49 -2.30
C SER A 208 13.17 14.46 -2.67
N SER A 209 13.83 13.30 -2.60
CA SER A 209 15.20 13.12 -3.11
C SER A 209 15.29 13.48 -4.60
N TYR A 210 14.29 13.07 -5.39
CA TYR A 210 14.17 13.46 -6.79
C TYR A 210 14.14 14.99 -6.96
N VAL A 211 13.23 15.69 -6.26
CA VAL A 211 13.11 17.16 -6.38
C VAL A 211 14.44 17.84 -6.03
N MET A 212 15.11 17.36 -4.98
CA MET A 212 16.40 17.89 -4.56
C MET A 212 17.49 17.70 -5.62
N GLN A 213 17.59 16.52 -6.25
CA GLN A 213 18.56 16.26 -7.31
C GLN A 213 18.36 17.18 -8.52
N CYS A 214 17.11 17.39 -8.95
CA CYS A 214 16.80 18.33 -10.03
C CYS A 214 17.19 19.77 -9.70
N VAL A 215 16.83 20.23 -8.50
CA VAL A 215 17.16 21.58 -8.04
C VAL A 215 18.68 21.78 -7.99
N LEU A 216 19.43 20.80 -7.49
CA LEU A 216 20.89 20.87 -7.44
C LEU A 216 21.53 20.97 -8.83
N VAL A 217 21.06 20.17 -9.80
CA VAL A 217 21.55 20.25 -11.19
C VAL A 217 21.24 21.60 -11.82
N VAL A 218 20.06 22.17 -11.59
CA VAL A 218 19.70 23.50 -12.09
C VAL A 218 20.58 24.58 -11.46
N ILE A 219 20.86 24.50 -10.15
CA ILE A 219 21.76 25.43 -9.46
C ILE A 219 23.19 25.33 -10.03
N LEU A 220 23.68 24.11 -10.26
CA LEU A 220 25.00 23.88 -10.85
C LEU A 220 25.11 24.42 -12.27
N TRP A 221 24.11 24.12 -13.09
CA TRP A 221 24.03 24.63 -14.46
C TRP A 221 24.01 26.16 -14.48
N ALA A 222 23.18 26.80 -13.63
CA ALA A 222 23.11 28.25 -13.52
C ALA A 222 24.45 28.84 -13.05
N GLY A 223 25.10 28.24 -12.05
CA GLY A 223 26.42 28.66 -11.57
C GLY A 223 27.48 28.59 -12.66
N LEU A 224 27.53 27.50 -13.42
CA LEU A 224 28.44 27.33 -14.55
C LEU A 224 28.13 28.28 -15.72
N ALA A 225 26.85 28.55 -16.00
CA ALA A 225 26.42 29.50 -17.02
C ALA A 225 26.79 30.95 -16.65
N VAL A 226 26.59 31.34 -15.39
CA VAL A 226 27.02 32.66 -14.89
C VAL A 226 28.54 32.79 -14.92
N PHE A 227 29.27 31.74 -14.54
CA PHE A 227 30.73 31.74 -14.59
C PHE A 227 31.26 31.89 -16.03
N SER A 228 30.72 31.12 -16.98
CA SER A 228 31.12 31.20 -18.38
C SER A 228 30.77 32.56 -19.00
N PHE A 229 29.60 33.11 -18.68
CA PHE A 229 29.18 34.45 -19.11
C PHE A 229 30.08 35.56 -18.55
N CYS A 230 30.41 35.50 -17.25
CA CYS A 230 31.34 36.44 -16.61
C CYS A 230 32.74 36.37 -17.22
N ARG A 231 33.22 35.16 -17.53
CA ARG A 231 34.51 34.94 -18.20
C ARG A 231 34.52 35.49 -19.62
N ALA A 232 33.44 35.29 -20.38
CA ALA A 232 33.29 35.83 -21.74
C ALA A 232 33.28 37.38 -21.74
N ARG A 233 32.61 38.00 -20.76
CA ARG A 233 32.55 39.47 -20.63
C ARG A 233 33.85 40.12 -20.18
N ARG A 234 34.67 39.44 -19.37
CA ARG A 234 35.89 40.05 -18.81
C ARG A 234 37.01 40.20 -19.83
N GLY A 235 36.89 39.60 -21.02
CA GLY A 235 38.00 39.52 -21.97
C GLY A 235 39.18 38.76 -21.35
N TRP A 236 40.05 38.18 -22.17
CA TRP A 236 41.28 37.63 -21.61
C TRP A 236 42.11 38.80 -21.05
N PRO A 237 42.52 38.80 -19.76
CA PRO A 237 43.55 39.72 -19.34
C PRO A 237 44.83 39.33 -20.09
N ASP A 238 45.40 40.25 -20.87
CA ASP A 238 46.68 40.10 -21.60
C ASP A 238 47.91 39.86 -20.70
N ARG A 239 47.72 39.48 -19.44
CA ARG A 239 48.78 39.20 -18.48
C ARG A 239 48.49 37.92 -17.72
N PRO A 240 49.43 36.95 -17.67
CA PRO A 240 49.34 35.79 -16.80
C PRO A 240 49.61 36.23 -15.35
N SER A 241 48.68 36.95 -14.73
CA SER A 241 48.79 37.37 -13.35
C SER A 241 47.96 36.45 -12.45
N LYS A 242 48.62 35.43 -11.88
CA LYS A 242 48.31 34.84 -10.56
C LYS A 242 46.83 34.62 -10.21
N ALA A 243 46.04 33.93 -11.01
CA ALA A 243 44.70 33.49 -10.58
C ALA A 243 44.53 31.96 -10.55
N PRO A 244 45.40 31.20 -9.84
CA PRO A 244 45.16 29.77 -9.65
C PRO A 244 43.83 29.48 -8.93
N SER A 245 43.29 30.44 -8.17
CA SER A 245 42.03 30.25 -7.44
C SER A 245 40.80 30.13 -8.35
N VAL A 246 40.76 30.83 -9.48
CA VAL A 246 39.57 30.87 -10.36
C VAL A 246 39.42 29.56 -11.11
N ASP A 247 40.52 29.01 -11.61
CA ASP A 247 40.51 27.70 -12.29
C ASP A 247 40.24 26.57 -11.28
N ASN A 248 40.77 26.66 -10.05
CA ASN A 248 40.46 25.69 -9.00
C ASN A 248 38.95 25.63 -8.69
N HIS A 249 38.28 26.78 -8.57
CA HIS A 249 36.83 26.80 -8.36
C HIS A 249 36.09 26.17 -9.53
N PHE A 250 36.44 26.50 -10.77
CA PHE A 250 35.79 25.90 -11.94
C PHE A 250 35.93 24.38 -11.95
N THR A 251 37.13 23.86 -11.72
CA THR A 251 37.38 22.41 -11.61
C THR A 251 36.55 21.78 -10.50
N SER A 252 36.46 22.41 -9.31
CA SER A 252 35.62 21.90 -8.21
C SER A 252 34.13 21.82 -8.55
N TRP A 253 33.60 22.77 -9.34
CA TRP A 253 32.19 22.71 -9.78
C TRP A 253 31.94 21.59 -10.78
N ILE A 254 32.91 21.34 -11.66
CA ILE A 254 32.85 20.24 -12.62
C ILE A 254 32.99 18.88 -11.92
N ASP A 255 33.89 18.76 -10.94
CA ASP A 255 34.00 17.56 -10.10
C ASP A 255 32.71 17.28 -9.33
N LEU A 256 32.09 18.32 -8.77
CA LEU A 256 30.80 18.21 -8.10
C LEU A 256 29.68 17.76 -9.06
N LEU A 257 29.66 18.28 -10.29
CA LEU A 257 28.73 17.86 -11.33
C LEU A 257 28.90 16.38 -11.68
N LEU A 258 30.15 15.91 -11.77
CA LEU A 258 30.47 14.51 -12.04
C LEU A 258 30.02 13.58 -10.90
N GLU A 259 30.26 13.96 -9.64
CA GLU A 259 29.82 13.17 -8.48
C GLU A 259 28.29 13.15 -8.34
N LEU A 260 27.61 14.27 -8.65
CA LEU A 260 26.15 14.30 -8.70
C LEU A 260 25.60 13.41 -9.82
N HIS A 261 26.22 13.42 -11.00
CA HIS A 261 25.83 12.52 -12.09
C HIS A 261 25.93 11.04 -11.68
N LYS A 262 27.04 10.66 -11.04
CA LYS A 262 27.20 9.29 -10.50
C LYS A 262 26.11 8.97 -9.49
N ALA A 263 25.84 9.87 -8.56
CA ALA A 263 24.81 9.68 -7.55
C ALA A 263 23.42 9.50 -8.18
N GLN A 264 23.08 10.29 -9.21
CA GLN A 264 21.84 10.16 -9.97
C GLN A 264 21.73 8.79 -10.64
N CYS A 265 22.76 8.34 -11.37
CA CYS A 265 22.72 7.05 -12.04
C CYS A 265 22.68 5.86 -11.07
N TYR A 266 23.42 5.89 -9.97
CA TYR A 266 23.38 4.81 -8.97
C TYR A 266 22.02 4.76 -8.26
N PHE A 267 21.47 5.93 -7.93
CA PHE A 267 20.14 6.03 -7.30
C PHE A 267 19.04 5.57 -8.25
N GLY A 268 19.00 6.11 -9.48
CA GLY A 268 18.06 5.74 -10.53
C GLY A 268 18.13 4.26 -10.86
N GLY A 269 19.32 3.74 -11.17
CA GLY A 269 19.51 2.34 -11.54
C GLY A 269 19.09 1.37 -10.44
N THR A 270 19.42 1.68 -9.17
CA THR A 270 19.00 0.84 -8.03
C THR A 270 17.48 0.85 -7.86
N LEU A 271 16.83 2.00 -8.02
CA LEU A 271 15.38 2.09 -7.96
C LEU A 271 14.71 1.32 -9.10
N MET A 272 15.23 1.41 -10.34
CA MET A 272 14.68 0.65 -11.46
C MET A 272 14.81 -0.86 -11.25
N ILE A 273 15.94 -1.32 -10.73
CA ILE A 273 16.13 -2.73 -10.36
C ILE A 273 15.13 -3.13 -9.27
N ALA A 274 14.93 -2.30 -8.25
CA ALA A 274 13.95 -2.56 -7.19
C ALA A 274 12.53 -2.65 -7.73
N VAL A 275 12.15 -1.76 -8.65
CA VAL A 275 10.82 -1.74 -9.29
C VAL A 275 10.61 -2.96 -10.19
N ILE A 276 11.64 -3.45 -10.89
CA ILE A 276 11.56 -4.70 -11.67
C ILE A 276 11.49 -5.93 -10.75
N ALA A 277 12.20 -5.89 -9.62
CA ALA A 277 12.22 -6.98 -8.65
C ALA A 277 10.92 -7.07 -7.85
N SER A 278 10.26 -5.94 -7.58
CA SER A 278 8.84 -5.94 -7.24
C SER A 278 8.05 -6.38 -8.47
N ASN A 279 7.11 -7.30 -8.32
CA ASN A 279 6.35 -7.84 -9.44
C ASN A 279 5.59 -6.74 -10.19
N ILE A 280 6.24 -6.11 -11.19
CA ILE A 280 5.82 -4.85 -11.81
C ILE A 280 4.44 -4.92 -12.48
N LEU A 281 3.99 -6.15 -12.74
CA LEU A 281 2.72 -6.48 -13.38
C LEU A 281 1.53 -6.52 -12.39
N ASP A 282 1.79 -6.62 -11.07
CA ASP A 282 0.77 -6.63 -10.02
C ASP A 282 0.86 -5.38 -9.12
N ILE A 283 1.39 -4.27 -9.67
CA ILE A 283 1.57 -3.04 -8.91
C ILE A 283 0.26 -2.26 -8.80
N ASP A 284 -0.12 -1.89 -7.57
CA ASP A 284 -1.25 -1.00 -7.30
C ASP A 284 -1.13 0.32 -8.08
N PHE A 285 -2.27 0.81 -8.58
CA PHE A 285 -2.35 2.07 -9.35
C PHE A 285 -1.63 3.25 -8.67
N VAL A 286 -1.63 3.32 -7.34
CA VAL A 286 -0.93 4.34 -6.54
C VAL A 286 0.58 4.27 -6.74
N ILE A 287 1.16 3.06 -6.69
CA ILE A 287 2.59 2.86 -6.87
C ILE A 287 2.96 3.11 -8.34
N THR A 288 2.12 2.73 -9.30
CA THR A 288 2.32 3.06 -10.73
C THR A 288 2.38 4.57 -10.94
N PHE A 289 1.47 5.33 -10.33
CA PHE A 289 1.46 6.80 -10.38
C PHE A 289 2.71 7.43 -9.75
N LEU A 290 3.27 6.82 -8.71
CA LEU A 290 4.49 7.27 -8.07
C LEU A 290 5.74 6.90 -8.90
N ALA A 291 5.77 5.71 -9.49
CA ALA A 291 6.93 5.16 -10.19
C ALA A 291 7.16 5.77 -11.57
N ILE A 292 6.11 6.22 -12.28
CA ILE A 292 6.25 6.86 -13.59
C ILE A 292 7.06 8.16 -13.55
N PRO A 293 6.80 9.11 -12.63
CA PRO A 293 7.69 10.24 -12.41
C PRO A 293 9.11 9.78 -12.14
N LEU A 294 9.33 8.80 -11.26
CA LEU A 294 10.68 8.31 -10.92
C LEU A 294 11.45 7.77 -12.12
N ALA A 295 10.80 6.98 -12.97
CA ALA A 295 11.39 6.48 -14.20
C ALA A 295 11.73 7.63 -15.17
N THR A 296 10.84 8.60 -15.33
CA THR A 296 11.06 9.80 -16.17
C THR A 296 12.24 10.64 -15.68
N ASN A 297 12.38 10.73 -14.36
CA ASN A 297 13.39 11.53 -13.69
C ASN A 297 14.76 10.86 -13.61
N SER A 298 14.81 9.56 -13.82
CA SER A 298 16.05 8.83 -14.04
C SER A 298 16.51 8.97 -15.51
N ILE A 299 15.68 9.54 -16.39
CA ILE A 299 16.02 9.84 -17.78
C ILE A 299 16.46 11.29 -17.95
N LEU A 300 15.58 12.26 -17.67
CA LEU A 300 15.77 13.65 -18.09
C LEU A 300 16.96 14.36 -17.38
N PRO A 301 17.00 14.46 -16.04
CA PRO A 301 18.15 15.02 -15.29
C PRO A 301 19.48 14.33 -15.60
N VAL A 302 19.47 13.00 -15.73
CA VAL A 302 20.67 12.20 -16.00
C VAL A 302 21.23 12.53 -17.38
N ILE A 303 20.36 12.56 -18.41
CA ILE A 303 20.77 12.95 -19.76
C ILE A 303 21.23 14.41 -19.80
N PHE A 304 20.52 15.31 -19.12
CA PHE A 304 20.89 16.73 -19.09
C PHE A 304 22.26 16.94 -18.45
N THR A 305 22.50 16.31 -17.30
CA THR A 305 23.79 16.36 -16.60
C THR A 305 24.90 15.73 -17.43
N TYR A 306 24.62 14.61 -18.10
CA TYR A 306 25.55 13.99 -19.05
C TYR A 306 25.92 14.93 -20.20
N PHE A 307 24.96 15.64 -20.79
CA PHE A 307 25.25 16.62 -21.84
C PHE A 307 26.13 17.77 -21.33
N LEU A 308 25.95 18.22 -20.08
CA LEU A 308 26.85 19.19 -19.48
C LEU A 308 28.28 18.63 -19.31
N LEU A 309 28.42 17.38 -18.86
CA LEU A 309 29.73 16.73 -18.76
C LEU A 309 30.42 16.60 -20.13
N VAL A 310 29.66 16.26 -21.17
CA VAL A 310 30.16 16.21 -22.56
C VAL A 310 30.58 17.60 -23.03
N TYR A 311 29.77 18.64 -22.77
CA TYR A 311 30.07 20.02 -23.14
C TYR A 311 31.37 20.52 -22.49
N TYR A 312 31.61 20.18 -21.22
CA TYR A 312 32.83 20.51 -20.49
C TYR A 312 33.98 19.50 -20.68
N GLN A 313 33.85 18.54 -21.61
CA GLN A 313 34.87 17.55 -21.95
C GLN A 313 35.36 16.69 -20.77
N THR A 314 34.45 16.41 -19.83
CA THR A 314 34.73 15.60 -18.62
C THR A 314 34.03 14.24 -18.63
N SER A 315 33.36 13.89 -19.73
CA SER A 315 32.81 12.56 -19.91
C SER A 315 33.92 11.53 -20.08
N SER A 316 33.76 10.39 -19.40
CA SER A 316 34.62 9.20 -19.58
C SER A 316 33.77 8.04 -20.11
N PRO A 317 34.37 7.04 -20.78
CA PRO A 317 33.63 5.86 -21.28
C PRO A 317 32.83 5.14 -20.18
N ALA A 318 33.35 5.11 -18.95
CA ALA A 318 32.67 4.53 -17.80
C ALA A 318 31.38 5.28 -17.44
N ILE A 319 31.42 6.62 -17.45
CA ILE A 319 30.24 7.46 -17.21
C ILE A 319 29.22 7.30 -18.34
N THR A 320 29.68 7.28 -19.60
CA THR A 320 28.80 7.03 -20.74
C THR A 320 28.10 5.67 -20.64
N LEU A 321 28.82 4.63 -20.25
CA LEU A 321 28.24 3.29 -20.04
C LEU A 321 27.22 3.31 -18.90
N LEU A 322 27.56 3.94 -17.77
CA LEU A 322 26.67 4.06 -16.61
C LEU A 322 25.37 4.78 -16.98
N THR A 323 25.46 5.92 -17.68
CA THR A 323 24.31 6.67 -18.20
C THR A 323 23.47 5.82 -19.14
N ALA A 324 24.09 5.05 -20.04
CA ALA A 324 23.37 4.22 -21.00
C ALA A 324 22.60 3.07 -20.32
N VAL A 325 23.21 2.42 -19.33
CA VAL A 325 22.55 1.36 -18.54
C VAL A 325 21.36 1.92 -17.79
N ASP A 326 21.54 3.05 -17.09
CA ASP A 326 20.48 3.70 -16.32
C ASP A 326 19.31 4.17 -17.22
N TYR A 327 19.63 4.76 -18.38
CA TYR A 327 18.66 5.15 -19.39
C TYR A 327 17.83 3.97 -19.91
N VAL A 328 18.49 2.85 -20.23
CA VAL A 328 17.80 1.65 -20.72
C VAL A 328 16.89 1.08 -19.64
N LEU A 329 17.39 0.94 -18.41
CA LEU A 329 16.60 0.44 -17.27
C LEU A 329 15.37 1.32 -17.03
N SER A 330 15.57 2.63 -17.00
CA SER A 330 14.51 3.59 -16.74
C SER A 330 13.48 3.63 -17.89
N SER A 331 13.93 3.48 -19.13
CA SER A 331 13.05 3.39 -20.29
C SER A 331 12.21 2.11 -20.25
N VAL A 332 12.80 0.96 -19.92
CA VAL A 332 12.08 -0.31 -19.79
C VAL A 332 11.01 -0.20 -18.71
N VAL A 333 11.36 0.27 -17.52
CA VAL A 333 10.41 0.46 -16.41
C VAL A 333 9.31 1.45 -16.80
N TYR A 334 9.65 2.59 -17.40
CA TYR A 334 8.67 3.58 -17.87
C TYR A 334 7.65 2.95 -18.83
N TRP A 335 8.11 2.19 -19.83
CA TRP A 335 7.22 1.59 -20.82
C TRP A 335 6.33 0.51 -20.23
N ILE A 336 6.83 -0.29 -19.28
CA ILE A 336 6.00 -1.29 -18.57
C ILE A 336 4.92 -0.58 -17.76
N LEU A 337 5.27 0.40 -16.95
CA LEU A 337 4.31 1.16 -16.15
C LEU A 337 3.29 1.92 -17.02
N TYR A 338 3.75 2.44 -18.16
CA TYR A 338 2.88 3.10 -19.12
C TYR A 338 1.90 2.14 -19.79
N SER A 339 2.30 0.89 -20.09
CA SER A 339 1.37 -0.12 -20.61
C SER A 339 0.30 -0.51 -19.59
N GLU A 340 0.64 -0.58 -18.30
CA GLU A 340 -0.33 -0.87 -17.23
C GLU A 340 -1.37 0.24 -17.09
N LEU A 341 -1.00 1.51 -17.29
CA LEU A 341 -1.96 2.62 -17.28
C LEU A 341 -2.94 2.61 -18.46
N GLN A 342 -2.56 2.01 -19.59
CA GLN A 342 -3.40 1.95 -20.79
C GLN A 342 -4.41 0.80 -20.76
N LEU A 343 -4.15 -0.22 -19.94
CA LEU A 343 -5.05 -1.34 -19.77
C LEU A 343 -6.20 -0.90 -18.83
N PRO A 344 -7.47 -1.12 -19.20
CA PRO A 344 -8.57 -0.94 -18.25
C PRO A 344 -8.34 -1.88 -17.05
N PRO A 345 -8.65 -1.46 -15.81
CA PRO A 345 -8.50 -2.34 -14.65
C PRO A 345 -9.31 -3.62 -14.91
N ALA A 346 -8.62 -4.77 -14.85
CA ALA A 346 -9.24 -6.08 -15.00
C ALA A 346 -10.18 -6.42 -13.84
#